data_AF-A0A497AQF0-F1
#
_entry.id   AF-A0A497AQF0-F1
#
_cell.length_a   1.000
_cell.length_b   1.000
_cell.length_c   1.000
_cell.angle_alpha   90.00
_cell.angle_beta   90.00
_cell.angle_gamma   90.00
#
_symmetry.space_group_name_H-M   'P 1'
#
loop_
_entity.id
_entity.type
_entity.pdbx_description
1 polymer ?
#
loop_
_entity_poly.entity_id
_entity_poly.type
_entity_poly.pdbx_seq_one_letter_code
_entity_poly.pdbx_strand_id
1 'polypeptide(L)'
;MGRVKIKVSKIGVGQEWKRVGGCKRCGKCCRGHYVIRGHGLQVIKENAVIAGLAPSEVAPLLNELRRYDCPHLRWEKRNGKRIAVCAIYERRPQCCRDHPATPADLLPGCGFRFVRARKGK
;
A
#
# COMPACT_ATOMS: atom_id res chain seq x y z
N MET A 1 5.67 -17.45 -40.78
CA MET A 1 5.12 -16.09 -40.68
C MET A 1 3.83 -16.14 -39.87
N GLY A 2 3.65 -15.23 -38.92
CA GLY A 2 2.39 -15.10 -38.17
C GLY A 2 2.58 -14.52 -36.76
N ARG A 3 3.13 -13.31 -36.63
CA ARG A 3 3.14 -12.60 -35.33
C ARG A 3 1.71 -12.24 -34.97
N VAL A 4 1.15 -12.92 -33.95
CA VAL A 4 -0.12 -12.56 -33.33
C VAL A 4 0.02 -11.15 -32.75
N LYS A 5 -0.64 -10.17 -33.38
CA LYS A 5 -0.73 -8.79 -32.88
C LYS A 5 -1.74 -8.78 -31.75
N ILE A 6 -1.26 -8.84 -30.51
CA ILE A 6 -2.09 -8.59 -29.33
C ILE A 6 -2.48 -7.10 -29.37
N LYS A 7 -3.75 -6.82 -29.73
CA LYS A 7 -4.35 -5.50 -29.56
C LYS A 7 -4.53 -5.29 -28.06
N VAL A 8 -3.64 -4.52 -27.47
CA VAL A 8 -3.83 -3.98 -26.12
C VAL A 8 -5.00 -3.01 -26.20
N SER A 9 -6.17 -3.46 -25.77
CA SER A 9 -7.33 -2.60 -25.56
C SER A 9 -6.94 -1.49 -24.59
N LYS A 10 -6.98 -0.24 -25.06
CA LYS A 10 -6.78 0.95 -24.23
C LYS A 10 -7.85 0.98 -23.14
N ILE A 11 -7.52 0.44 -21.97
CA ILE A 11 -8.31 0.64 -20.76
C ILE A 11 -8.10 2.09 -20.32
N GLY A 12 -9.13 2.91 -20.53
CA GLY A 12 -9.46 4.12 -19.75
C GLY A 12 -8.35 5.13 -19.41
N VAL A 13 -8.32 6.23 -20.17
CA VAL A 13 -7.96 7.61 -19.77
C VAL A 13 -6.93 7.75 -18.62
N GLY A 14 -5.64 7.79 -19.00
CA GLY A 14 -4.50 8.05 -18.13
C GLY A 14 -4.58 9.39 -17.39
N GLN A 15 -5.04 9.33 -16.14
CA GLN A 15 -4.82 10.39 -15.16
C GLN A 15 -3.49 10.11 -14.46
N GLU A 16 -2.47 10.90 -14.76
CA GLU A 16 -1.22 10.86 -14.01
C GLU A 16 -1.41 11.55 -12.65
N TRP A 17 -1.07 10.84 -11.58
CA TRP A 17 -1.13 11.35 -10.21
C TRP A 17 0.27 11.62 -9.69
N LYS A 18 0.51 12.83 -9.16
CA LYS A 18 1.78 13.18 -8.52
C LYS A 18 1.65 13.02 -7.00
N ARG A 19 2.50 12.18 -6.42
CA ARG A 19 2.66 12.04 -4.96
C ARG A 19 3.37 13.27 -4.39
N VAL A 20 2.76 13.93 -3.42
CA VAL A 20 3.34 15.09 -2.70
C VAL A 20 3.20 14.90 -1.19
N GLY A 21 4.02 15.61 -0.40
CA GLY A 21 4.04 15.51 1.06
C GLY A 21 5.21 14.67 1.59
N GLY A 22 5.11 14.20 2.84
CA GLY A 22 6.22 13.51 3.52
C GLY A 22 5.77 12.47 4.55
N CYS A 23 6.65 11.52 4.84
CA CYS A 23 6.36 10.48 5.83
C CYS A 23 6.30 11.06 7.25
N LYS A 24 5.16 10.92 7.94
CA LYS A 24 4.97 11.37 9.33
C LYS A 24 5.57 10.43 10.38
N ARG A 25 6.32 9.39 9.97
CA ARG A 25 6.87 8.35 10.85
C ARG A 25 5.82 7.72 11.79
N CYS A 26 4.57 7.61 11.35
CA CYS A 26 3.45 7.15 12.18
C CYS A 26 3.35 5.62 12.33
N GLY A 27 4.13 4.85 11.57
CA GLY A 27 4.14 3.38 11.62
C GLY A 27 2.90 2.68 11.04
N LYS A 28 1.88 3.42 10.56
CA LYS A 28 0.63 2.83 10.04
C LYS A 28 0.87 1.87 8.86
N CYS A 29 1.69 2.26 7.89
CA CYS A 29 2.05 1.42 6.74
C CYS A 29 2.96 0.24 7.09
N CYS A 30 3.50 0.19 8.31
CA CYS A 30 4.30 -0.91 8.80
C CYS A 30 3.45 -1.98 9.52
N ARG A 31 2.13 -1.83 9.59
CA ARG A 31 1.24 -2.81 10.22
C ARG A 31 0.81 -3.89 9.22
N GLY A 32 0.64 -5.12 9.69
CA GLY A 32 0.64 -6.31 8.84
C GLY A 32 -0.34 -6.36 7.68
N HIS A 33 -1.53 -5.78 7.85
CA HIS A 33 -2.51 -5.72 6.76
C HIS A 33 -2.15 -4.76 5.62
N TYR A 34 -1.07 -3.98 5.74
CA TYR A 34 -0.54 -3.11 4.69
C TYR A 34 0.85 -3.54 4.18
N VAL A 35 1.50 -4.50 4.84
CA VAL A 35 2.85 -4.99 4.49
C VAL A 35 2.79 -5.98 3.32
N ILE A 36 1.65 -6.64 3.09
CA ILE A 36 1.39 -7.40 1.87
C ILE A 36 1.07 -6.42 0.75
N ARG A 37 2.16 -6.07 0.07
CA ARG A 37 2.33 -5.07 -0.98
C ARG A 37 1.09 -4.78 -1.84
N GLY A 38 0.71 -3.49 -1.83
CA GLY A 38 0.03 -2.81 -2.95
C GLY A 38 -1.47 -3.04 -3.08
N HIS A 39 -2.06 -3.84 -2.21
CA HIS A 39 -3.48 -4.16 -2.25
C HIS A 39 -4.08 -3.87 -0.88
N GLY A 40 -5.02 -2.93 -0.83
CA GLY A 40 -5.86 -2.79 0.35
C GLY A 40 -6.52 -4.14 0.66
N LEU A 41 -6.87 -4.39 1.94
CA LEU A 41 -7.57 -5.60 2.35
C LEU A 41 -8.77 -5.95 1.45
N GLN A 42 -9.44 -4.92 0.91
CA GLN A 42 -10.50 -5.03 -0.07
C GLN A 42 -10.06 -5.77 -1.35
N VAL A 43 -8.93 -5.39 -1.93
CA VAL A 43 -8.42 -5.98 -3.17
C VAL A 43 -7.95 -7.42 -2.95
N ILE A 44 -7.39 -7.73 -1.77
CA ILE A 44 -7.06 -9.12 -1.40
C ILE A 44 -8.34 -9.96 -1.30
N LYS A 45 -9.41 -9.41 -0.70
CA LYS A 45 -10.73 -10.09 -0.63
C LYS A 45 -11.30 -10.35 -2.02
N GLU A 46 -11.31 -9.34 -2.87
CA GLU A 46 -11.85 -9.41 -4.23
C GLU A 46 -11.07 -10.43 -5.07
N ASN A 47 -9.73 -10.41 -5.02
CA ASN A 47 -8.90 -11.38 -5.74
C ASN A 47 -9.07 -12.81 -5.23
N ALA A 48 -9.25 -13.02 -3.93
CA ALA A 48 -9.49 -14.34 -3.37
C ALA A 48 -10.83 -14.92 -3.84
N VAL A 49 -11.87 -14.10 -3.92
CA VAL A 49 -13.17 -14.50 -4.50
C VAL A 49 -13.03 -14.83 -5.98
N ILE A 50 -12.29 -14.04 -6.76
CA ILE A 50 -11.99 -14.33 -8.17
C ILE A 50 -11.24 -15.66 -8.32
N ALA A 51 -10.36 -16.00 -7.37
CA ALA A 51 -9.62 -17.26 -7.33
C ALA A 51 -10.45 -18.46 -6.80
N GLY A 52 -11.75 -18.27 -6.53
CA GLY A 52 -12.65 -19.33 -6.10
C GLY A 52 -12.67 -19.61 -4.60
N LEU A 53 -12.04 -18.76 -3.77
CA LEU A 53 -12.14 -18.89 -2.32
C LEU A 53 -13.44 -18.25 -1.81
N ALA A 54 -14.18 -18.98 -0.96
CA ALA A 54 -15.37 -18.43 -0.34
C ALA A 54 -14.99 -17.29 0.63
N PRO A 55 -15.81 -16.22 0.77
CA PRO A 55 -15.53 -15.12 1.68
C PRO A 55 -15.26 -15.56 3.14
N SER A 56 -15.87 -16.66 3.58
CA SER A 56 -15.66 -17.29 4.89
C SER A 56 -14.25 -17.86 5.07
N GLU A 57 -13.60 -18.30 4.00
CA GLU A 57 -12.23 -18.84 3.99
C GLU A 57 -11.18 -17.72 3.95
N VAL A 58 -11.56 -16.58 3.36
CA VAL A 58 -10.70 -15.39 3.28
C VAL A 58 -10.59 -14.68 4.63
N ALA A 59 -11.65 -14.66 5.43
CA ALA A 59 -11.66 -13.94 6.70
C ALA A 59 -10.59 -14.41 7.72
N PRO A 60 -10.38 -15.72 7.95
CA PRO A 60 -9.28 -16.23 8.78
C PRO A 60 -7.90 -15.81 8.27
N LEU A 61 -7.66 -15.95 6.96
CA LEU A 61 -6.38 -15.55 6.34
C LEU A 61 -6.10 -14.06 6.58
N LEU A 62 -7.08 -13.19 6.38
CA LEU A 62 -6.91 -11.76 6.62
C LEU A 62 -6.69 -11.41 8.09
N ASN A 63 -7.31 -12.16 9.01
CA ASN A 63 -7.05 -12.00 10.44
C ASN A 63 -5.62 -12.41 10.80
N GLU A 64 -5.10 -13.46 10.18
CA GLU A 64 -3.70 -13.86 10.36
C GLU A 64 -2.75 -12.78 9.84
N LEU A 65 -3.03 -12.22 8.67
CA LEU A 65 -2.23 -11.14 8.08
C LEU A 65 -2.24 -9.84 8.90
N ARG A 66 -3.32 -9.55 9.63
CA ARG A 66 -3.40 -8.43 10.57
C ARG A 66 -2.45 -8.58 11.77
N ARG A 67 -1.97 -9.78 12.07
CA ARG A 67 -1.05 -10.06 13.18
C ARG A 67 0.41 -9.78 12.81
N TYR A 68 0.75 -9.67 11.53
CA TYR A 68 2.15 -9.56 11.07
C TYR A 68 2.65 -8.12 10.94
N ASP A 69 2.91 -7.44 12.06
CA ASP A 69 3.62 -6.15 11.98
C ASP A 69 5.01 -6.31 11.34
N CYS A 70 5.44 -5.27 10.62
CA CYS A 70 6.78 -5.21 10.04
C CYS A 70 7.83 -5.49 11.13
N PRO A 71 8.79 -6.40 10.91
CA PRO A 71 9.77 -6.78 11.94
C PRO A 71 10.69 -5.62 12.36
N HIS A 72 10.74 -4.55 11.55
CA HIS A 72 11.52 -3.35 11.85
C HIS A 72 10.70 -2.24 12.53
N LEU A 73 9.39 -2.43 12.75
CA LEU A 73 8.56 -1.53 13.53
C LEU A 73 8.76 -1.78 15.02
N ARG A 74 9.18 -0.75 15.73
CA ARG A 74 9.29 -0.71 17.18
C ARG A 74 8.40 0.40 17.73
N TRP A 75 8.05 0.28 19.00
CA TRP A 75 7.30 1.31 19.70
C TRP A 75 8.10 1.79 20.89
N GLU A 76 8.37 3.09 20.94
CA GLU A 76 9.09 3.72 22.04
C GLU A 76 8.14 4.63 22.82
N LYS A 77 8.43 4.84 24.11
CA LYS A 77 7.72 5.83 24.93
C LYS A 77 8.58 7.08 25.01
N ARG A 78 8.07 8.22 24.53
CA ARG A 78 8.70 9.55 24.66
C ARG A 78 7.69 10.53 25.23
N ASN A 79 8.05 11.21 26.31
CA ASN A 79 7.18 12.17 27.03
C ASN A 79 5.78 11.59 27.32
N GLY A 80 5.72 10.35 27.82
CA GLY A 80 4.48 9.65 28.11
C GLY A 80 3.71 9.13 26.89
N LYS A 81 4.11 9.49 25.65
CA LYS A 81 3.42 9.09 24.41
C LYS A 81 4.13 7.93 23.73
N ARG A 82 3.35 7.00 23.18
CA ARG A 82 3.85 5.88 22.37
C ARG A 82 4.10 6.36 20.94
N ILE A 83 5.34 6.29 20.47
CA ILE A 83 5.75 6.68 19.13
C ILE A 83 6.20 5.46 18.32
N ALA A 84 5.93 5.48 17.01
CA ALA A 84 6.40 4.44 16.11
C ALA A 84 7.83 4.75 15.65
N VAL A 85 8.72 3.77 15.72
CA VAL A 85 10.10 3.87 15.26
C VAL A 85 10.38 2.75 14.27
N CYS A 86 10.94 3.11 13.11
CA CYS A 86 11.35 2.15 12.10
C CYS A 86 12.87 1.99 12.20
N ALA A 87 13.34 0.82 12.65
CA ALA A 87 14.77 0.58 12.91
C ALA A 87 15.66 0.72 11.66
N ILE A 88 15.06 0.60 10.47
CA ILE A 88 15.75 0.75 9.19
C ILE A 88 15.33 2.01 8.43
N TYR A 89 14.79 3.04 9.10
CA TYR A 89 14.19 4.21 8.43
C TYR A 89 15.07 4.79 7.31
N GLU A 90 16.33 5.09 7.61
CA GLU A 90 17.29 5.66 6.66
C GLU A 90 17.67 4.67 5.55
N ARG A 91 17.64 3.37 5.84
CA ARG A 91 18.00 2.28 4.90
C ARG A 91 16.77 1.55 4.36
N ARG A 92 15.59 2.18 4.38
CA ARG A 92 14.35 1.56 3.91
C ARG A 92 14.49 1.07 2.48
N PRO A 93 14.02 -0.14 2.16
CA PRO A 93 13.94 -0.58 0.76
C PRO A 93 13.01 0.34 -0.04
N GLN A 94 13.21 0.39 -1.35
CA GLN A 94 12.50 1.30 -2.24
C GLN A 94 10.97 1.16 -2.13
N CYS A 95 10.46 -0.08 -1.99
CA CYS A 95 9.03 -0.34 -1.77
C CYS A 95 8.45 0.37 -0.53
N CYS A 96 9.22 0.52 0.55
CA CYS A 96 8.80 1.26 1.74
C CYS A 96 8.90 2.78 1.56
N ARG A 97 9.84 3.26 0.75
CA ARG A 97 10.03 4.69 0.44
C ARG A 97 8.95 5.21 -0.51
N ASP A 98 8.50 4.36 -1.41
CA ASP A 98 7.50 4.71 -2.43
C ASP A 98 6.07 4.60 -1.92
N HIS A 99 5.83 3.96 -0.78
CA HIS A 99 4.51 3.95 -0.18
C HIS A 99 4.09 5.36 0.33
N PRO A 100 2.84 5.81 0.09
CA PRO A 100 1.83 5.19 -0.78
C PRO A 100 2.21 5.35 -2.26
N ALA A 101 2.08 4.29 -3.06
CA ALA A 101 2.47 4.32 -4.48
C ALA A 101 1.34 4.86 -5.36
N THR A 102 0.10 4.60 -4.97
CA THR A 102 -1.12 5.06 -5.65
C THR A 102 -2.09 5.73 -4.67
N PRO A 103 -3.08 6.49 -5.15
CA PRO A 103 -4.13 7.04 -4.28
C PRO A 103 -4.86 5.99 -3.43
N ALA A 104 -5.00 4.75 -3.94
CA ALA A 104 -5.66 3.65 -3.23
C ALA A 104 -4.86 3.16 -1.99
N ASP A 105 -3.54 3.41 -1.96
CA ASP A 105 -2.67 3.06 -0.84
C ASP A 105 -2.73 4.07 0.33
N LEU A 106 -3.46 5.19 0.16
CA LEU A 106 -3.49 6.25 1.17
C LEU A 106 -4.21 5.79 2.44
N LEU A 107 -3.48 5.84 3.54
CA LEU A 107 -4.02 5.57 4.87
C LEU A 107 -4.62 6.85 5.49
N PRO A 108 -5.68 6.73 6.30
CA PRO A 108 -6.23 7.87 7.05
C PRO A 108 -5.14 8.58 7.87
N GLY A 109 -5.00 9.89 7.65
CA GLY A 109 -4.00 10.72 8.32
C GLY A 109 -2.56 10.56 7.83
N CYS A 110 -2.34 9.92 6.67
CA CYS A 110 -1.03 9.90 6.01
C CYS A 110 -0.49 11.32 5.78
N GLY A 111 0.84 11.48 5.70
CA GLY A 111 1.46 12.77 5.37
C GLY A 111 1.66 12.99 3.87
N PHE A 112 1.37 11.97 3.06
CA PHE A 112 1.34 12.07 1.61
C PHE A 112 -0.08 12.32 1.11
N ARG A 113 -0.18 12.89 -0.09
CA ARG A 113 -1.42 13.05 -0.87
C ARG A 113 -1.10 12.97 -2.36
N PHE A 114 -2.11 12.73 -3.19
CA PHE A 114 -1.98 12.71 -4.64
C PHE A 114 -2.72 13.89 -5.25
N VAL A 115 -2.04 14.59 -6.17
CA VAL A 115 -2.63 15.68 -6.97
C VAL A 115 -2.63 15.27 -8.44
N ARG A 116 -3.65 15.67 -9.19
CA ARG A 116 -3.71 15.41 -10.63
C ARG A 116 -2.56 16.15 -11.30
N ALA A 117 -1.71 15.44 -12.03
CA ALA A 117 -0.75 16.07 -12.91
C ALA A 117 -1.54 16.70 -14.05
N ARG A 118 -1.52 18.03 -14.17
CA ARG A 118 -2.02 18.67 -15.38
C ARG A 118 -1.08 18.26 -16.50
N LYS A 119 -1.60 17.70 -17.60
CA LYS A 119 -0.85 17.63 -18.85
C LYS A 119 -0.44 19.07 -19.18
N GLY A 120 0.86 19.33 -19.23
CA GLY A 120 1.37 20.60 -19.75
C GLY A 120 0.74 20.84 -21.12
N LYS A 121 0.26 22.06 -21.34
CA LYS A 121 -0.10 22.55 -22.67
C LYS A 121 1.13 22.52 -23.56
#